data_AF-A0A225UG69-F1
#
_entry.id   AF-A0A225UG69-F1
#
_cell.length_a   1.000
_cell.length_b   1.000
_cell.length_c   1.000
_cell.angle_alpha   90.00
_cell.angle_beta   90.00
_cell.angle_gamma   90.00
#
_symmetry.space_group_name_H-M   'P 1'
#
loop_
_entity.id
_entity.type
_entity.pdbx_description
1 polymer ?
#
loop_
_entity_poly.entity_id
_entity_poly.type
_entity_poly.pdbx_seq_one_letter_code
_entity_poly.pdbx_strand_id
1 'polypeptide(L)'
;PCLMLIDRDVAPKTYAEWENPANLTDKVAQLATMGELQTLQLTNRYLGILPDELRNCKSLRHLSLEYTHTQIFPSWINEFTKLEFLHVESKFTSPMVILPDNIFDDMSSLTFIHFAAFIPMPSLPSLDGLTNLKSLTLAVFLLLDKVPSFDKLHNLERLVLASLPAVNTLPDFSPIKNLKSFAASDRGTWCCNGFLGSCDLSDGKCGVHPLWGTPAATCIANDSTSLATAATIAAVEKFDITTCGPVLQPGVLEGPPTPELMAPCNGTLYRQCPWPGGVEAMCYNARLMGIACTTNHYPIEMRRRQIAQGVGDKCNPEIEAWLGCKA
;
A
#
# COMPACT_ATOMS: atom_id res chain seq x y z
N PRO A 1 -23.84 22.81 -3.43
CA PRO A 1 -23.06 21.91 -4.31
C PRO A 1 -22.24 20.94 -3.45
N CYS A 2 -22.03 19.70 -3.90
CA CYS A 2 -21.25 18.71 -3.16
C CYS A 2 -19.76 18.85 -3.53
N LEU A 3 -18.96 19.34 -2.59
CA LEU A 3 -17.51 19.48 -2.80
C LEU A 3 -16.74 18.22 -2.41
N MET A 4 -17.33 17.33 -1.62
CA MET A 4 -16.65 16.16 -1.08
C MET A 4 -17.60 14.96 -1.03
N LEU A 5 -17.17 13.83 -1.61
CA LEU A 5 -17.80 12.53 -1.40
C LEU A 5 -16.85 11.66 -0.58
N ILE A 6 -17.25 11.36 0.65
CA ILE A 6 -16.55 10.43 1.54
C ILE A 6 -17.54 9.31 1.90
N ASP A 7 -17.26 8.08 1.48
CA ASP A 7 -18.12 6.93 1.73
C ASP A 7 -17.25 5.69 2.01
N ARG A 8 -17.23 5.26 3.27
CA ARG A 8 -16.30 4.25 3.77
C ARG A 8 -17.08 3.18 4.52
N ASP A 9 -16.96 1.94 4.09
CA ASP A 9 -17.18 0.80 4.98
C ASP A 9 -15.82 0.33 5.47
N VAL A 10 -15.59 0.46 6.77
CA VAL A 10 -14.30 0.20 7.40
C VAL A 10 -14.18 -1.22 7.96
N ALA A 11 -15.28 -1.96 8.01
CA ALA A 11 -15.31 -3.30 8.59
C ALA A 11 -16.40 -4.18 7.93
N PRO A 12 -16.23 -4.54 6.63
CA PRO A 12 -17.11 -5.49 5.96
C PRO A 12 -17.24 -6.78 6.77
N LYS A 13 -18.48 -7.21 7.05
CA LYS A 13 -18.76 -8.27 8.02
C LYS A 13 -18.68 -9.66 7.43
N THR A 14 -19.00 -9.80 6.15
CA THR A 14 -18.95 -11.07 5.42
C THR A 14 -18.11 -10.95 4.16
N TYR A 15 -17.55 -12.09 3.71
CA TYR A 15 -16.80 -12.13 2.46
C TYR A 15 -17.68 -11.73 1.26
N ALA A 16 -18.96 -12.13 1.26
CA ALA A 16 -19.90 -11.79 0.19
C ALA A 16 -20.17 -10.28 0.10
N GLU A 17 -20.36 -9.60 1.23
CA GLU A 17 -20.49 -8.12 1.29
C GLU A 17 -19.20 -7.44 0.86
N TRP A 18 -18.05 -7.98 1.26
CA TRP A 18 -16.75 -7.42 0.89
C TRP A 18 -16.48 -7.53 -0.61
N GLU A 19 -16.80 -8.68 -1.23
CA GLU A 19 -16.70 -8.91 -2.69
C GLU A 19 -17.77 -8.19 -3.51
N ASN A 20 -18.94 -7.90 -2.92
CA ASN A 20 -20.04 -7.23 -3.60
C ASN A 20 -20.48 -5.98 -2.82
N PRO A 21 -19.60 -4.97 -2.69
CA PRO A 21 -19.92 -3.77 -1.94
C PRO A 21 -20.93 -2.89 -2.71
N ALA A 22 -21.51 -1.91 -2.02
CA ALA A 22 -22.40 -0.94 -2.65
C ALA A 22 -21.72 -0.23 -3.84
N ASN A 23 -22.39 -0.24 -4.99
CA ASN A 23 -21.92 0.41 -6.22
C ASN A 23 -22.21 1.90 -6.18
N LEU A 24 -21.15 2.72 -6.29
CA LEU A 24 -21.23 4.17 -6.24
C LEU A 24 -20.94 4.84 -7.58
N THR A 25 -20.77 4.11 -8.68
CA THR A 25 -20.47 4.70 -10.01
C THR A 25 -21.47 5.79 -10.39
N ASP A 26 -22.78 5.50 -10.33
CA ASP A 26 -23.82 6.47 -10.69
C ASP A 26 -23.88 7.66 -9.73
N LYS A 27 -23.66 7.41 -8.42
CA LYS A 27 -23.60 8.47 -7.40
C LYS A 27 -22.42 9.40 -7.66
N VAL A 28 -21.25 8.85 -8.01
CA VAL A 28 -20.06 9.63 -8.36
C VAL A 28 -20.33 10.46 -9.61
N ALA A 29 -20.90 9.85 -10.66
CA ALA A 29 -21.24 10.55 -11.91
C ALA A 29 -22.20 11.73 -11.66
N GLN A 30 -23.27 11.49 -10.89
CA GLN A 30 -24.25 12.52 -10.53
C GLN A 30 -23.62 13.68 -9.75
N LEU A 31 -22.80 13.39 -8.75
CA LEU A 31 -22.16 14.43 -7.94
C LEU A 31 -21.07 15.19 -8.71
N ALA A 32 -20.42 14.53 -9.68
CA ALA A 32 -19.41 15.14 -10.54
C ALA A 32 -19.99 15.98 -11.69
N THR A 33 -21.30 15.89 -11.97
CA THR A 33 -21.94 16.56 -13.10
C THR A 33 -21.68 18.08 -13.15
N MET A 34 -21.61 18.74 -11.99
CA MET A 34 -21.33 20.19 -11.91
C MET A 34 -19.84 20.54 -11.96
N GLY A 35 -18.93 19.56 -11.93
CA GLY A 35 -17.48 19.79 -11.94
C GLY A 35 -16.90 20.41 -10.66
N GLU A 36 -17.67 20.44 -9.57
CA GLU A 36 -17.28 21.11 -8.32
C GLU A 36 -16.63 20.17 -7.29
N LEU A 37 -16.57 18.86 -7.55
CA LEU A 37 -16.01 17.90 -6.61
C LEU A 37 -14.50 18.16 -6.40
N GLN A 38 -14.10 18.30 -5.14
CA GLN A 38 -12.72 18.54 -4.71
C GLN A 38 -12.12 17.33 -3.98
N THR A 39 -12.97 16.47 -3.41
CA THR A 39 -12.55 15.27 -2.69
C THR A 39 -13.43 14.08 -3.05
N LEU A 40 -12.79 12.97 -3.42
CA LEU A 40 -13.41 11.66 -3.57
C LEU A 40 -12.63 10.65 -2.71
N GLN A 41 -13.26 10.14 -1.66
CA GLN A 41 -12.69 9.14 -0.77
C GLN A 41 -13.66 7.97 -0.61
N LEU A 42 -13.28 6.83 -1.18
CA LEU A 42 -14.07 5.60 -1.13
C LEU A 42 -13.26 4.47 -0.50
N THR A 43 -13.85 3.78 0.48
CA THR A 43 -13.28 2.55 1.07
C THR A 43 -14.34 1.44 1.04
N ASN A 44 -13.99 0.27 0.47
CA ASN A 44 -14.90 -0.87 0.29
C ASN A 44 -16.24 -0.46 -0.37
N ARG A 45 -16.16 0.22 -1.52
CA ARG A 45 -17.28 0.62 -2.37
C ARG A 45 -16.95 0.29 -3.81
N TYR A 46 -17.89 -0.22 -4.58
CA TYR A 46 -17.60 -0.51 -5.98
C TYR A 46 -17.54 0.80 -6.78
N LEU A 47 -16.39 1.05 -7.40
CA LEU A 47 -16.13 2.06 -8.42
C LEU A 47 -15.18 1.46 -9.46
N GLY A 48 -15.66 0.44 -10.18
CA GLY A 48 -14.83 -0.32 -11.11
C GLY A 48 -14.18 0.52 -12.22
N ILE A 49 -14.84 1.60 -12.60
CA ILE A 49 -14.35 2.63 -13.52
C ILE A 49 -14.61 4.02 -12.93
N LEU A 50 -13.75 4.98 -13.27
CA LEU A 50 -14.04 6.39 -13.02
C LEU A 50 -15.01 6.89 -14.11
N PRO A 51 -16.21 7.39 -13.75
CA PRO A 51 -17.18 7.86 -14.73
C PRO A 51 -16.69 9.13 -15.43
N ASP A 52 -17.06 9.32 -16.70
CA ASP A 52 -16.59 10.43 -17.53
C ASP A 52 -16.97 11.80 -16.96
N GLU A 53 -18.08 11.92 -16.22
CA GLU A 53 -18.47 13.16 -15.54
C GLU A 53 -17.41 13.61 -14.53
N LEU A 54 -16.67 12.68 -13.92
CA LEU A 54 -15.60 13.01 -12.99
C LEU A 54 -14.50 13.82 -13.66
N ARG A 55 -14.30 13.68 -14.98
CA ARG A 55 -13.36 14.50 -15.77
C ARG A 55 -13.65 15.99 -15.67
N ASN A 56 -14.90 16.41 -15.43
CA ASN A 56 -15.28 17.82 -15.29
C ASN A 56 -14.76 18.44 -13.98
N CYS A 57 -14.38 17.64 -12.99
CA CYS A 57 -13.93 18.08 -11.67
C CYS A 57 -12.49 18.59 -11.69
N LYS A 58 -12.20 19.67 -12.44
CA LYS A 58 -10.85 20.26 -12.61
C LYS A 58 -10.25 20.85 -11.32
N SER A 59 -11.05 20.91 -10.25
CA SER A 59 -10.60 21.34 -8.92
C SER A 59 -10.44 20.19 -7.93
N LEU A 60 -10.43 18.94 -8.40
CA LEU A 60 -10.15 17.77 -7.56
C LEU A 60 -8.74 17.86 -6.96
N ARG A 61 -8.65 17.79 -5.64
CA ARG A 61 -7.40 17.87 -4.86
C ARG A 61 -7.07 16.57 -4.14
N HIS A 62 -8.09 15.78 -3.79
CA HIS A 62 -7.92 14.56 -3.00
C HIS A 62 -8.68 13.39 -3.62
N LEU A 63 -7.94 12.36 -4.02
CA LEU A 63 -8.48 11.10 -4.53
C LEU A 63 -7.95 9.93 -3.69
N SER A 64 -8.85 9.24 -3.02
CA SER A 64 -8.57 8.05 -2.23
C SER A 64 -9.53 6.94 -2.62
N LEU A 65 -8.99 5.84 -3.16
CA LEU A 65 -9.73 4.67 -3.63
C LEU A 65 -9.12 3.41 -2.99
N GLU A 66 -9.78 2.90 -1.96
CA GLU A 66 -9.31 1.74 -1.20
C GLU A 66 -10.31 0.58 -1.38
N TYR A 67 -9.85 -0.52 -1.98
CA TYR A 67 -10.64 -1.72 -2.29
C TYR A 67 -11.89 -1.43 -3.14
N THR A 68 -11.76 -0.57 -4.14
CA THR A 68 -12.90 -0.09 -4.94
C THR A 68 -13.18 -0.88 -6.22
N HIS A 69 -12.49 -2.00 -6.42
CA HIS A 69 -12.51 -2.77 -7.67
C HIS A 69 -12.05 -1.97 -8.91
N THR A 70 -11.41 -0.81 -8.72
CA THR A 70 -10.88 0.00 -9.81
C THR A 70 -9.63 -0.67 -10.40
N GLN A 71 -9.71 -1.11 -11.64
CA GLN A 71 -8.61 -1.86 -12.27
C GLN A 71 -7.77 -1.03 -13.25
N ILE A 72 -8.33 0.06 -13.77
CA ILE A 72 -7.72 0.92 -14.78
C ILE A 72 -8.15 2.36 -14.49
N PHE A 73 -7.22 3.31 -14.67
CA PHE A 73 -7.58 4.72 -14.78
C PHE A 73 -7.78 5.14 -16.24
N PRO A 74 -8.81 5.95 -16.52
CA PRO A 74 -9.06 6.45 -17.87
C PRO A 74 -7.92 7.36 -18.33
N SER A 75 -7.69 7.44 -19.64
CA SER A 75 -6.58 8.24 -20.22
C SER A 75 -6.64 9.72 -19.87
N TRP A 76 -7.83 10.26 -19.57
CA TRP A 76 -8.03 11.65 -19.17
C TRP A 76 -7.66 11.96 -17.71
N ILE A 77 -7.27 10.97 -16.91
CA ILE A 77 -6.94 11.14 -15.49
C ILE A 77 -5.82 12.17 -15.26
N ASN A 78 -4.93 12.33 -16.23
CA ASN A 78 -3.84 13.30 -16.24
C ASN A 78 -4.34 14.76 -16.23
N GLU A 79 -5.61 15.01 -16.55
CA GLU A 79 -6.22 16.34 -16.52
C GLU A 79 -6.51 16.86 -15.11
N PHE A 80 -6.35 16.04 -14.05
CA PHE A 80 -6.45 16.48 -12.65
C PHE A 80 -5.16 17.15 -12.16
N THR A 81 -4.76 18.24 -12.81
CA THR A 81 -3.50 18.96 -12.55
C THR A 81 -3.43 19.63 -11.17
N LYS A 82 -4.56 19.76 -10.47
CA LYS A 82 -4.67 20.28 -9.09
C LYS A 82 -4.68 19.18 -8.02
N LEU A 83 -4.51 17.91 -8.39
CA LEU A 83 -4.49 16.82 -7.43
C LEU A 83 -3.28 16.97 -6.50
N GLU A 84 -3.51 16.95 -5.20
CA GLU A 84 -2.50 17.13 -4.15
C GLU A 84 -2.20 15.81 -3.42
N PHE A 85 -3.21 14.93 -3.36
CA PHE A 85 -3.16 13.65 -2.67
C PHE A 85 -3.80 12.55 -3.52
N LEU A 86 -3.04 11.47 -3.74
CA LEU A 86 -3.49 10.28 -4.42
C LEU A 86 -3.19 9.03 -3.58
N HIS A 87 -4.23 8.35 -3.11
CA HIS A 87 -4.12 7.07 -2.42
C HIS A 87 -4.94 6.03 -3.17
N VAL A 88 -4.29 4.97 -3.64
CA VAL A 88 -4.98 3.86 -4.28
C VAL A 88 -4.48 2.55 -3.69
N GLU A 89 -5.37 1.84 -3.02
CA GLU A 89 -5.13 0.48 -2.57
C GLU A 89 -6.09 -0.45 -3.32
N SER A 90 -5.51 -1.30 -4.15
CA SER A 90 -6.29 -2.24 -4.96
C SER A 90 -6.80 -3.40 -4.13
N LYS A 91 -7.87 -4.02 -4.61
CA LYS A 91 -8.32 -5.28 -4.07
C LYS A 91 -7.55 -6.44 -4.69
N PHE A 92 -7.22 -7.45 -3.89
CA PHE A 92 -6.46 -8.62 -4.37
C PHE A 92 -7.23 -9.45 -5.41
N THR A 93 -8.56 -9.47 -5.35
CA THR A 93 -9.43 -10.19 -6.30
C THR A 93 -9.72 -9.41 -7.58
N SER A 94 -9.44 -8.10 -7.59
CA SER A 94 -9.62 -7.21 -8.75
C SER A 94 -8.52 -6.14 -8.74
N PRO A 95 -7.26 -6.54 -8.92
CA PRO A 95 -6.14 -5.62 -8.77
C PRO A 95 -6.10 -4.62 -9.92
N MET A 96 -5.53 -3.44 -9.67
CA MET A 96 -5.16 -2.53 -10.74
C MET A 96 -4.06 -3.14 -11.60
N VAL A 97 -4.28 -3.09 -12.91
CA VAL A 97 -3.44 -3.76 -13.91
C VAL A 97 -2.54 -2.79 -14.66
N ILE A 98 -2.98 -1.56 -14.88
CA ILE A 98 -2.23 -0.54 -15.63
C ILE A 98 -2.59 0.88 -15.18
N LEU A 99 -1.59 1.75 -15.19
CA LEU A 99 -1.77 3.21 -15.16
C LEU A 99 -1.45 3.77 -16.55
N PRO A 100 -2.15 4.81 -17.03
CA PRO A 100 -1.76 5.52 -18.25
C PRO A 100 -0.32 6.06 -18.15
N ASP A 101 0.47 5.91 -19.22
CA ASP A 101 1.89 6.31 -19.22
C ASP A 101 2.11 7.80 -18.88
N ASN A 102 1.15 8.64 -19.27
CA ASN A 102 1.15 10.09 -19.12
C ASN A 102 0.40 10.59 -17.88
N ILE A 103 0.01 9.70 -16.94
CA ILE A 103 -0.80 10.08 -15.77
C ILE A 103 -0.19 11.23 -14.96
N PHE A 104 1.14 11.30 -14.88
CA PHE A 104 1.84 12.24 -14.01
C PHE A 104 2.43 13.46 -14.71
N ASP A 105 2.38 13.56 -16.05
CA ASP A 105 3.09 14.57 -16.84
C ASP A 105 2.87 16.01 -16.34
N ASP A 106 1.62 16.34 -15.97
CA ASP A 106 1.21 17.68 -15.51
C ASP A 106 0.74 17.72 -14.04
N MET A 107 1.11 16.71 -13.23
CA MET A 107 0.67 16.59 -11.82
C MET A 107 1.63 17.27 -10.83
N SER A 108 2.10 18.47 -11.15
CA SER A 108 3.03 19.22 -10.28
C SER A 108 2.46 19.59 -8.91
N SER A 109 1.13 19.57 -8.72
CA SER A 109 0.48 19.81 -7.43
C SER A 109 0.55 18.61 -6.47
N LEU A 110 0.83 17.40 -6.97
CA LEU A 110 0.84 16.19 -6.14
C LEU A 110 1.97 16.26 -5.13
N THR A 111 1.62 16.06 -3.86
CA THR A 111 2.57 16.04 -2.74
C THR A 111 2.64 14.67 -2.07
N PHE A 112 1.59 13.85 -2.23
CA PHE A 112 1.48 12.54 -1.60
C PHE A 112 0.95 11.50 -2.60
N ILE A 113 1.69 10.41 -2.74
CA ILE A 113 1.26 9.19 -3.44
C ILE A 113 1.41 8.01 -2.49
N HIS A 114 0.33 7.23 -2.36
CA HIS A 114 0.36 5.89 -1.80
C HIS A 114 -0.30 4.94 -2.78
N PHE A 115 0.47 3.97 -3.28
CA PHE A 115 -0.03 2.87 -4.07
C PHE A 115 0.19 1.54 -3.37
N ALA A 116 -0.85 0.75 -3.27
CA ALA A 116 -0.82 -0.56 -2.63
C ALA A 116 -1.56 -1.63 -3.46
N ALA A 117 -1.00 -2.84 -3.48
CA ALA A 117 -1.58 -4.05 -4.08
C ALA A 117 -1.72 -4.04 -5.61
N PHE A 118 -0.77 -3.44 -6.32
CA PHE A 118 -0.73 -3.43 -7.80
C PHE A 118 0.03 -4.67 -8.28
N ILE A 119 -0.45 -5.84 -7.86
CA ILE A 119 0.24 -7.13 -7.97
C ILE A 119 0.71 -7.46 -9.40
N PRO A 120 -0.14 -7.36 -10.44
CA PRO A 120 0.25 -7.78 -11.79
C PRO A 120 1.06 -6.71 -12.54
N MET A 121 1.30 -5.54 -11.96
CA MET A 121 1.87 -4.39 -12.67
C MET A 121 3.39 -4.51 -12.80
N PRO A 122 3.94 -4.65 -14.03
CA PRO A 122 5.38 -4.86 -14.23
C PRO A 122 6.17 -3.55 -14.22
N SER A 123 5.52 -2.42 -14.51
CA SER A 123 6.15 -1.11 -14.66
C SER A 123 5.23 0.01 -14.20
N LEU A 124 5.83 1.08 -13.68
CA LEU A 124 5.15 2.33 -13.36
C LEU A 124 5.46 3.40 -14.42
N PRO A 125 4.54 4.36 -14.65
CA PRO A 125 4.79 5.52 -15.50
C PRO A 125 5.89 6.43 -14.94
N SER A 126 6.40 7.35 -15.77
CA SER A 126 7.43 8.31 -15.33
C SER A 126 6.90 9.21 -14.21
N LEU A 127 7.77 9.53 -13.26
CA LEU A 127 7.46 10.41 -12.12
C LEU A 127 7.89 11.88 -12.38
N ASP A 128 8.33 12.21 -13.59
CA ASP A 128 8.98 13.49 -13.90
C ASP A 128 8.09 14.72 -13.68
N GLY A 129 6.78 14.61 -13.88
CA GLY A 129 5.86 15.71 -13.63
C GLY A 129 5.59 15.99 -12.13
N LEU A 130 6.01 15.09 -11.22
CA LEU A 130 5.74 15.15 -9.78
C LEU A 130 6.75 16.01 -9.00
N THR A 131 7.03 17.20 -9.50
CA THR A 131 8.11 18.09 -9.01
C THR A 131 7.95 18.56 -7.55
N ASN A 132 6.73 18.53 -6.99
CA ASN A 132 6.46 18.86 -5.58
C ASN A 132 6.17 17.64 -4.70
N LEU A 133 6.41 16.42 -5.18
CA LEU A 133 6.15 15.21 -4.41
C LEU A 133 7.01 15.18 -3.14
N LYS A 134 6.36 14.97 -2.00
CA LYS A 134 7.01 14.90 -0.67
C LYS A 134 7.01 13.48 -0.11
N SER A 135 6.00 12.68 -0.43
CA SER A 135 5.86 11.32 0.08
C SER A 135 5.47 10.36 -1.03
N LEU A 136 6.27 9.31 -1.19
CA LEU A 136 6.00 8.20 -2.09
C LEU A 136 5.98 6.89 -1.30
N THR A 137 4.86 6.17 -1.38
CA THR A 137 4.72 4.82 -0.84
C THR A 137 4.31 3.88 -1.97
N LEU A 138 5.13 2.85 -2.20
CA LEU A 138 4.84 1.74 -3.10
C LEU A 138 4.81 0.47 -2.25
N ALA A 139 3.64 -0.15 -2.17
CA ALA A 139 3.40 -1.34 -1.37
C ALA A 139 2.81 -2.48 -2.21
N VAL A 140 3.31 -3.70 -2.04
CA VAL A 140 2.76 -4.91 -2.67
C VAL A 140 2.68 -4.78 -4.19
N PHE A 141 3.83 -4.59 -4.83
CA PHE A 141 4.00 -4.77 -6.27
C PHE A 141 4.86 -6.00 -6.51
N LEU A 142 4.22 -7.15 -6.74
CA LEU A 142 4.94 -8.42 -6.81
C LEU A 142 5.72 -8.60 -8.11
N LEU A 143 5.30 -7.93 -9.18
CA LEU A 143 5.91 -8.02 -10.51
C LEU A 143 6.65 -6.76 -10.97
N LEU A 144 6.72 -5.70 -10.14
CA LEU A 144 7.40 -4.46 -10.52
C LEU A 144 8.89 -4.72 -10.73
N ASP A 145 9.36 -4.50 -11.96
CA ASP A 145 10.75 -4.76 -12.35
C ASP A 145 11.71 -3.73 -11.74
N LYS A 146 11.34 -2.45 -11.83
CA LYS A 146 12.14 -1.34 -11.33
C LYS A 146 11.28 -0.19 -10.82
N VAL A 147 11.80 0.53 -9.84
CA VAL A 147 11.22 1.82 -9.43
C VAL A 147 11.63 2.89 -10.46
N PRO A 148 10.71 3.75 -10.94
CA PRO A 148 11.04 4.83 -11.87
C PRO A 148 12.10 5.80 -11.35
N SER A 149 12.69 6.58 -12.26
CA SER A 149 13.70 7.58 -11.92
C SER A 149 13.17 8.65 -10.96
N PHE A 150 14.05 9.21 -10.14
CA PHE A 150 13.76 10.30 -9.20
C PHE A 150 14.30 11.66 -9.68
N ASP A 151 14.68 11.78 -10.96
CA ASP A 151 15.35 12.96 -11.54
C ASP A 151 14.68 14.30 -11.23
N LYS A 152 13.35 14.33 -11.09
CA LYS A 152 12.56 15.54 -10.83
C LYS A 152 11.99 15.63 -9.41
N LEU A 153 12.20 14.62 -8.56
CA LEU A 153 11.58 14.54 -7.23
C LEU A 153 12.35 15.32 -6.15
N HIS A 154 12.80 16.53 -6.46
CA HIS A 154 13.70 17.33 -5.61
C HIS A 154 13.16 17.62 -4.19
N ASN A 155 11.84 17.52 -4.02
CA ASN A 155 11.14 17.76 -2.75
C ASN A 155 10.81 16.48 -1.97
N LEU A 156 11.26 15.31 -2.42
CA LEU A 156 10.93 14.04 -1.77
C LEU A 156 11.54 13.98 -0.37
N GLU A 157 10.67 13.81 0.63
CA GLU A 157 11.05 13.74 2.05
C GLU A 157 10.87 12.35 2.63
N ARG A 158 9.89 11.57 2.13
CA ARG A 158 9.57 10.24 2.61
C ARG A 158 9.45 9.25 1.44
N LEU A 159 10.19 8.15 1.55
CA LEU A 159 10.10 7.01 0.65
C LEU A 159 9.83 5.73 1.44
N VAL A 160 8.80 4.98 1.04
CA VAL A 160 8.49 3.66 1.60
C VAL A 160 8.33 2.65 0.46
N LEU A 161 9.12 1.59 0.50
CA LEU A 161 9.13 0.49 -0.47
C LEU A 161 8.81 -0.82 0.27
N ALA A 162 7.57 -1.28 0.21
CA ALA A 162 7.13 -2.46 0.97
C ALA A 162 6.70 -3.58 0.03
N SER A 163 7.25 -4.79 0.19
CA SER A 163 6.85 -5.96 -0.61
C SER A 163 6.96 -5.73 -2.12
N LEU A 164 8.19 -5.41 -2.54
CA LEU A 164 8.59 -5.25 -3.95
C LEU A 164 9.61 -6.35 -4.33
N PRO A 165 9.23 -7.64 -4.30
CA PRO A 165 10.20 -8.74 -4.34
C PRO A 165 10.96 -8.88 -5.66
N ALA A 166 10.43 -8.35 -6.77
CA ALA A 166 11.09 -8.37 -8.07
C ALA A 166 12.09 -7.22 -8.27
N VAL A 167 12.02 -6.15 -7.47
CA VAL A 167 12.90 -4.99 -7.60
C VAL A 167 14.28 -5.31 -7.03
N ASN A 168 15.30 -5.28 -7.90
CA ASN A 168 16.67 -5.64 -7.54
C ASN A 168 17.61 -4.46 -7.30
N THR A 169 17.22 -3.25 -7.71
CA THR A 169 18.04 -2.04 -7.62
C THR A 169 17.18 -0.84 -7.23
N LEU A 170 17.83 0.25 -6.80
CA LEU A 170 17.19 1.52 -6.51
C LEU A 170 17.55 2.56 -7.59
N PRO A 171 16.70 3.56 -7.84
CA PRO A 171 17.05 4.68 -8.72
C PRO A 171 18.17 5.55 -8.11
N ASP A 172 18.70 6.49 -8.89
CA ASP A 172 19.68 7.46 -8.41
C ASP A 172 19.04 8.44 -7.40
N PHE A 173 19.64 8.57 -6.22
CA PHE A 173 19.16 9.47 -5.18
C PHE A 173 19.85 10.84 -5.20
N SER A 174 20.81 11.09 -6.10
CA SER A 174 21.46 12.39 -6.27
C SER A 174 20.50 13.59 -6.37
N PRO A 175 19.31 13.46 -7.02
CA PRO A 175 18.34 14.55 -7.09
C PRO A 175 17.57 14.83 -5.79
N ILE A 176 17.42 13.85 -4.88
CA ILE A 176 16.51 13.89 -3.73
C ILE A 176 17.20 14.26 -2.41
N LYS A 177 17.69 15.50 -2.33
CA LYS A 177 18.57 15.95 -1.24
C LYS A 177 17.89 16.13 0.13
N ASN A 178 16.56 16.16 0.17
CA ASN A 178 15.77 16.48 1.37
C ASN A 178 15.16 15.25 2.06
N LEU A 179 15.65 14.04 1.76
CA LEU A 179 15.08 12.81 2.30
C LEU A 179 15.23 12.73 3.83
N LYS A 180 14.09 12.70 4.52
CA LYS A 180 13.94 12.64 5.99
C LYS A 180 13.65 11.22 6.47
N SER A 181 13.06 10.39 5.64
CA SER A 181 12.68 9.00 5.97
C SER A 181 12.80 8.12 4.74
N PHE A 182 13.51 7.00 4.88
CA PHE A 182 13.51 5.92 3.89
C PHE A 182 13.31 4.59 4.59
N ALA A 183 12.27 3.87 4.21
CA ALA A 183 12.01 2.53 4.73
C ALA A 183 11.80 1.54 3.58
N ALA A 184 12.36 0.35 3.73
CA ALA A 184 12.06 -0.81 2.93
C ALA A 184 11.68 -1.98 3.83
N SER A 185 10.69 -2.77 3.42
CA SER A 185 10.25 -3.94 4.17
C SER A 185 9.97 -5.12 3.24
N ASP A 186 9.96 -6.32 3.82
CA ASP A 186 9.79 -7.61 3.16
C ASP A 186 11.00 -8.05 2.32
N ARG A 187 11.38 -7.29 1.29
CA ARG A 187 12.53 -7.57 0.41
C ARG A 187 13.30 -6.29 0.08
N GLY A 188 14.59 -6.46 -0.19
CA GLY A 188 15.54 -5.40 -0.51
C GLY A 188 16.85 -6.00 -1.00
N THR A 189 16.80 -6.71 -2.13
CA THR A 189 17.96 -7.49 -2.64
C THR A 189 19.13 -6.58 -3.00
N TRP A 190 18.91 -5.29 -3.26
CA TRP A 190 19.95 -4.29 -3.42
C TRP A 190 20.94 -4.23 -2.24
N CYS A 191 20.53 -4.65 -1.05
CA CYS A 191 21.39 -4.74 0.14
C CYS A 191 22.44 -5.87 0.07
N CYS A 192 22.25 -6.87 -0.80
CA CYS A 192 23.02 -8.12 -0.76
C CYS A 192 23.42 -8.65 -2.15
N ASN A 193 22.82 -8.17 -3.24
CA ASN A 193 23.12 -8.61 -4.60
C ASN A 193 24.31 -7.89 -5.26
N GLY A 194 25.03 -7.06 -4.51
CA GLY A 194 26.16 -6.27 -5.01
C GLY A 194 25.81 -4.89 -5.57
N PHE A 195 24.53 -4.49 -5.60
CA PHE A 195 24.14 -3.15 -6.06
C PHE A 195 24.81 -2.01 -5.27
N LEU A 196 24.83 -2.13 -3.94
CA LEU A 196 25.43 -1.15 -3.04
C LEU A 196 26.93 -1.38 -2.77
N GLY A 197 27.54 -2.41 -3.36
CA GLY A 197 28.92 -2.78 -3.08
C GLY A 197 29.19 -4.27 -3.26
N SER A 198 29.69 -4.94 -2.22
CA SER A 198 29.98 -6.37 -2.30
C SER A 198 28.69 -7.21 -2.32
N CYS A 199 28.71 -8.28 -3.12
CA CYS A 199 27.63 -9.26 -3.14
C CYS A 199 27.78 -10.27 -1.99
N ASP A 200 26.73 -10.44 -1.20
CA ASP A 200 26.60 -11.43 -0.13
C ASP A 200 25.25 -12.14 -0.22
N LEU A 201 25.20 -13.23 -0.98
CA LEU A 201 23.96 -14.01 -1.15
C LEU A 201 23.57 -14.84 0.09
N SER A 202 24.32 -14.75 1.19
CA SER A 202 23.94 -15.37 2.47
C SER A 202 22.95 -14.52 3.27
N ASP A 203 22.76 -13.23 2.95
CA ASP A 203 21.72 -12.39 3.55
C ASP A 203 20.33 -12.94 3.19
N GLY A 204 19.46 -13.05 4.20
CA GLY A 204 18.09 -13.55 4.04
C GLY A 204 17.25 -12.79 3.02
N LYS A 205 17.56 -11.52 2.73
CA LYS A 205 16.90 -10.72 1.67
C LYS A 205 17.14 -11.26 0.27
N CYS A 206 18.29 -11.92 0.05
CA CYS A 206 18.68 -12.50 -1.23
C CYS A 206 18.27 -13.98 -1.38
N GLY A 207 17.73 -14.60 -0.33
CA GLY A 207 17.20 -15.96 -0.40
C GLY A 207 15.90 -16.09 -1.19
N VAL A 208 15.38 -17.32 -1.28
CA VAL A 208 14.02 -17.58 -1.80
C VAL A 208 13.01 -16.95 -0.84
N HIS A 209 12.09 -16.15 -1.37
CA HIS A 209 11.11 -15.47 -0.53
C HIS A 209 10.10 -16.47 0.04
N PRO A 210 9.93 -16.56 1.38
CA PRO A 210 9.10 -17.60 1.99
C PRO A 210 7.60 -17.43 1.69
N LEU A 211 7.12 -16.19 1.58
CA LEU A 211 5.71 -15.89 1.28
C LEU A 211 5.36 -15.93 -0.22
N TRP A 212 6.10 -15.18 -1.04
CA TRP A 212 5.81 -15.04 -2.47
C TRP A 212 6.42 -16.11 -3.37
N GLY A 213 7.33 -16.94 -2.85
CA GLY A 213 8.06 -17.92 -3.65
C GLY A 213 9.04 -17.30 -4.67
N THR A 214 9.32 -16.00 -4.57
CA THR A 214 10.25 -15.31 -5.47
C THR A 214 11.64 -15.96 -5.39
N PRO A 215 12.28 -16.29 -6.52
CA PRO A 215 13.59 -16.94 -6.54
C PRO A 215 14.66 -16.16 -5.76
N ALA A 216 15.71 -16.89 -5.36
CA ALA A 216 16.91 -16.28 -4.78
C ALA A 216 17.54 -15.28 -5.78
N ALA A 217 18.08 -14.20 -5.25
CA ALA A 217 18.79 -13.21 -6.03
C ALA A 217 20.14 -13.76 -6.52
N THR A 218 20.63 -13.19 -7.62
CA THR A 218 21.98 -13.40 -8.12
C THR A 218 22.78 -12.13 -7.98
N CYS A 219 24.12 -12.24 -7.88
CA CYS A 219 24.96 -11.05 -7.91
C CYS A 219 24.79 -10.30 -9.24
N ILE A 220 24.68 -8.98 -9.16
CA ILE A 220 24.65 -8.10 -10.33
C ILE A 220 26.03 -8.16 -11.02
N ALA A 221 26.03 -8.10 -12.35
CA ALA A 221 27.27 -8.04 -13.12
C ALA A 221 28.05 -6.78 -12.73
N ASN A 222 29.37 -6.91 -12.59
CA ASN A 222 30.23 -5.84 -12.09
C ASN A 222 30.55 -4.80 -13.19
N ASP A 223 29.51 -4.29 -13.86
CA ASP A 223 29.60 -3.15 -14.76
C ASP A 223 29.20 -1.87 -14.01
N SER A 224 29.89 -0.76 -14.32
CA SER A 224 29.71 0.50 -13.59
C SER A 224 28.33 1.14 -13.80
N THR A 225 27.56 0.69 -14.79
CA THR A 225 26.22 1.18 -15.10
C THR A 225 25.13 0.58 -14.22
N SER A 226 25.40 -0.57 -13.60
CA SER A 226 24.44 -1.29 -12.76
C SER A 226 24.64 -1.04 -11.26
N LEU A 227 25.65 -0.26 -10.87
CA LEU A 227 25.98 0.03 -9.48
C LEU A 227 25.30 1.31 -8.99
N ALA A 228 25.03 1.35 -7.68
CA ALA A 228 24.49 2.52 -7.02
C ALA A 228 25.42 3.73 -7.10
N THR A 229 24.85 4.92 -7.24
CA THR A 229 25.61 6.16 -7.13
C THR A 229 26.06 6.40 -5.68
N ALA A 230 27.08 7.23 -5.48
CA ALA A 230 27.53 7.61 -4.14
C ALA A 230 26.40 8.23 -3.29
N ALA A 231 25.47 8.96 -3.93
CA ALA A 231 24.32 9.53 -3.24
C ALA A 231 23.30 8.44 -2.82
N THR A 232 23.04 7.45 -3.67
CA THR A 232 22.18 6.31 -3.33
C THR A 232 22.77 5.48 -2.19
N ILE A 233 24.08 5.20 -2.22
CA ILE A 233 24.77 4.50 -1.13
C ILE A 233 24.64 5.27 0.18
N ALA A 234 25.00 6.56 0.18
CA ALA A 234 24.93 7.41 1.38
C ALA A 234 23.50 7.52 1.95
N ALA A 235 22.48 7.51 1.09
CA ALA A 235 21.10 7.53 1.54
C ALA A 235 20.67 6.22 2.19
N VAL A 236 21.09 5.06 1.65
CA VAL A 236 20.83 3.76 2.28
C VAL A 236 21.56 3.67 3.62
N GLU A 237 22.83 4.05 3.69
CA GLU A 237 23.62 4.06 4.94
C GLU A 237 22.98 4.95 6.01
N LYS A 238 22.45 6.12 5.64
CA LYS A 238 21.74 7.01 6.57
C LYS A 238 20.50 6.36 7.20
N PHE A 239 19.85 5.44 6.51
CA PHE A 239 18.61 4.78 6.91
C PHE A 239 18.78 3.26 6.97
N ASP A 240 19.97 2.78 7.33
CA ASP A 240 20.37 1.37 7.28
C ASP A 240 19.39 0.47 8.06
N ILE A 241 19.03 0.85 9.28
CA ILE A 241 18.13 0.11 10.17
C ILE A 241 16.77 -0.16 9.49
N THR A 242 16.26 0.79 8.72
CA THR A 242 14.94 0.71 8.09
C THR A 242 14.99 0.27 6.64
N THR A 243 16.17 -0.01 6.06
CA THR A 243 16.31 -0.37 4.64
C THR A 243 17.08 -1.67 4.43
N CYS A 244 18.25 -1.81 5.04
CA CYS A 244 19.13 -2.98 4.91
C CYS A 244 19.38 -3.72 6.23
N GLY A 245 18.72 -3.31 7.32
CA GLY A 245 18.73 -3.97 8.62
C GLY A 245 18.13 -5.38 8.59
N PRO A 246 17.72 -5.93 9.76
CA PRO A 246 17.02 -7.20 9.82
C PRO A 246 15.85 -7.20 8.84
N VAL A 247 15.58 -8.34 8.20
CA VAL A 247 14.42 -8.45 7.30
C VAL A 247 13.17 -8.11 8.10
N LEU A 248 12.65 -6.90 7.86
CA LEU A 248 11.37 -6.48 8.39
C LEU A 248 10.32 -7.24 7.58
N GLN A 249 10.07 -8.48 7.96
CA GLN A 249 8.89 -9.18 7.50
C GLN A 249 7.70 -8.37 8.02
N PRO A 250 6.87 -7.79 7.15
CA PRO A 250 5.64 -7.17 7.61
C PRO A 250 4.92 -8.23 8.43
N GLY A 251 4.58 -7.93 9.68
CA GLY A 251 4.44 -8.86 10.82
C GLY A 251 3.65 -10.17 10.66
N VAL A 252 4.08 -11.04 9.74
CA VAL A 252 3.24 -11.98 9.00
C VAL A 252 2.21 -11.22 8.15
N LEU A 253 2.53 -10.94 6.89
CA LEU A 253 1.55 -10.45 5.91
C LEU A 253 0.39 -11.44 5.89
N GLU A 254 -0.69 -11.08 6.57
CA GLU A 254 -1.95 -11.78 6.42
C GLU A 254 -2.28 -11.71 4.94
N GLY A 255 -2.49 -12.89 4.34
CA GLY A 255 -3.06 -12.97 3.01
C GLY A 255 -4.38 -12.19 2.96
N PRO A 256 -4.87 -11.88 1.75
CA PRO A 256 -6.19 -11.28 1.64
C PRO A 256 -7.22 -12.12 2.39
N PRO A 257 -8.24 -11.51 3.03
CA PRO A 257 -9.35 -12.24 3.60
C PRO A 257 -9.89 -13.27 2.61
N THR A 258 -10.16 -14.49 3.09
CA THR A 258 -10.83 -15.55 2.33
C THR A 258 -12.15 -15.90 3.03
N PRO A 259 -13.09 -16.58 2.35
CA PRO A 259 -14.30 -17.07 3.00
C PRO A 259 -14.00 -17.89 4.27
N GLU A 260 -12.97 -18.74 4.22
CA GLU A 260 -12.55 -19.62 5.32
C GLU A 260 -12.01 -18.82 6.51
N LEU A 261 -11.24 -17.76 6.25
CA LEU A 261 -10.69 -16.91 7.30
C LEU A 261 -11.75 -15.99 7.91
N MET A 262 -12.74 -15.52 7.15
CA MET A 262 -13.78 -14.63 7.65
C MET A 262 -14.92 -15.37 8.38
N ALA A 263 -15.22 -16.61 7.99
CA ALA A 263 -16.37 -17.36 8.52
C ALA A 263 -16.38 -17.50 10.06
N PRO A 264 -15.27 -17.83 10.75
CA PRO A 264 -15.26 -17.93 12.22
C PRO A 264 -15.54 -16.60 12.92
N CYS A 265 -15.23 -15.49 12.24
CA CYS A 265 -15.37 -14.15 12.80
C CYS A 265 -16.81 -13.66 12.82
N ASN A 266 -17.64 -14.07 11.86
CA ASN A 266 -19.04 -13.65 11.73
C ASN A 266 -19.21 -12.14 11.95
N GLY A 267 -18.35 -11.34 11.29
CA GLY A 267 -18.35 -9.88 11.39
C GLY A 267 -18.05 -9.30 12.77
N THR A 268 -17.47 -10.06 13.70
CA THR A 268 -17.19 -9.64 15.08
C THR A 268 -15.69 -9.44 15.29
N LEU A 269 -15.28 -8.19 15.52
CA LEU A 269 -13.89 -7.87 15.89
C LEU A 269 -13.51 -8.46 17.25
N TYR A 270 -12.23 -8.74 17.42
CA TYR A 270 -11.58 -9.20 18.66
C TYR A 270 -12.04 -10.55 19.20
N ARG A 271 -12.96 -11.22 18.50
CA ARG A 271 -13.33 -12.61 18.78
C ARG A 271 -12.12 -13.52 18.61
N GLN A 272 -11.89 -14.42 19.58
CA GLN A 272 -10.94 -15.51 19.39
C GLN A 272 -11.45 -16.47 18.32
N CYS A 273 -10.61 -16.78 17.34
CA CYS A 273 -10.97 -17.68 16.24
C CYS A 273 -10.05 -18.90 16.20
N PRO A 274 -10.53 -20.05 15.72
CA PRO A 274 -9.72 -21.27 15.63
C PRO A 274 -8.64 -21.12 14.55
N TRP A 275 -7.44 -21.63 14.84
CA TRP A 275 -6.35 -21.71 13.87
C TRP A 275 -5.68 -23.10 13.91
N PRO A 276 -5.24 -23.65 12.76
CA PRO A 276 -4.49 -24.90 12.73
C PRO A 276 -3.28 -24.91 13.67
N GLY A 277 -3.11 -25.98 14.45
CA GLY A 277 -2.03 -26.09 15.42
C GLY A 277 -2.27 -25.35 16.75
N GLY A 278 -3.47 -24.79 16.97
CA GLY A 278 -3.84 -24.15 18.23
C GLY A 278 -3.11 -22.83 18.48
N VAL A 279 -2.56 -22.22 17.42
CA VAL A 279 -1.97 -20.88 17.49
C VAL A 279 -3.05 -19.89 17.88
N GLU A 280 -2.72 -18.99 18.80
CA GLU A 280 -3.63 -17.94 19.23
C GLU A 280 -3.97 -17.04 18.03
N ALA A 281 -5.27 -16.88 17.77
CA ALA A 281 -5.75 -16.07 16.66
C ALA A 281 -6.97 -15.21 17.03
N MET A 282 -7.07 -14.06 16.37
CA MET A 282 -8.08 -13.04 16.65
C MET A 282 -8.72 -12.54 15.36
N CYS A 283 -10.03 -12.35 15.39
CA CYS A 283 -10.76 -11.67 14.33
C CYS A 283 -10.39 -10.19 14.29
N TYR A 284 -9.79 -9.76 13.18
CA TYR A 284 -9.33 -8.38 13.00
C TYR A 284 -9.48 -7.97 11.53
N ASN A 285 -9.52 -6.68 11.26
CA ASN A 285 -9.58 -6.11 9.93
C ASN A 285 -8.35 -5.22 9.68
N ALA A 286 -7.23 -5.85 9.35
CA ALA A 286 -6.05 -5.11 8.93
C ALA A 286 -6.39 -4.23 7.73
N ARG A 287 -5.96 -2.96 7.76
CA ARG A 287 -6.13 -1.99 6.66
C ARG A 287 -7.57 -1.79 6.20
N LEU A 288 -8.56 -1.94 7.09
CA LEU A 288 -9.99 -1.77 6.74
C LEU A 288 -10.52 -2.83 5.76
N MET A 289 -9.83 -3.96 5.58
CA MET A 289 -10.34 -5.10 4.81
C MET A 289 -11.52 -5.79 5.55
N GLY A 290 -12.04 -6.89 4.99
CA GLY A 290 -12.99 -7.74 5.70
C GLY A 290 -12.42 -8.28 7.03
N ILE A 291 -13.29 -8.47 8.04
CA ILE A 291 -12.90 -9.03 9.33
C ILE A 291 -12.54 -10.51 9.15
N ALA A 292 -11.26 -10.85 9.31
CA ALA A 292 -10.72 -12.17 9.09
C ALA A 292 -9.95 -12.68 10.32
N CYS A 293 -9.85 -14.00 10.43
CA CYS A 293 -9.09 -14.67 11.48
C CYS A 293 -7.58 -14.46 11.27
N THR A 294 -7.00 -13.84 12.29
CA THR A 294 -5.63 -13.38 12.52
C THR A 294 -4.64 -14.15 13.38
N THR A 295 -3.53 -14.72 12.91
CA THR A 295 -2.42 -15.11 13.84
C THR A 295 -1.43 -13.99 14.14
N ASN A 296 -1.66 -12.78 13.62
CA ASN A 296 -0.78 -11.66 13.84
C ASN A 296 -0.83 -11.22 15.31
N HIS A 297 0.29 -11.38 16.00
CA HIS A 297 0.41 -11.08 17.42
C HIS A 297 0.33 -9.58 17.73
N TYR A 298 0.66 -8.70 16.76
CA TYR A 298 0.69 -7.26 17.02
C TYR A 298 -0.71 -6.68 17.32
N PRO A 299 -1.76 -6.93 16.52
CA PRO A 299 -3.13 -6.54 16.88
C PRO A 299 -3.61 -7.14 18.21
N ILE A 300 -3.25 -8.38 18.51
CA ILE A 300 -3.67 -9.07 19.75
C ILE A 300 -3.09 -8.36 20.98
N GLU A 301 -1.78 -8.15 20.99
CA GLU A 301 -1.09 -7.45 22.09
C GLU A 301 -1.52 -5.98 22.21
N MET A 302 -1.73 -5.32 21.07
CA MET A 302 -2.28 -3.97 21.03
C MET A 302 -3.65 -3.92 21.72
N ARG A 303 -4.56 -4.86 21.43
CA ARG A 303 -5.89 -4.88 22.03
C ARG A 303 -5.86 -5.22 23.53
N ARG A 304 -5.03 -6.18 23.96
CA ARG A 304 -4.79 -6.46 25.39
C ARG A 304 -4.37 -5.21 26.15
N ARG A 305 -3.44 -4.44 25.57
CA ARG A 305 -2.94 -3.19 26.16
C ARG A 305 -4.03 -2.12 26.21
N GLN A 306 -4.82 -1.96 25.16
CA GLN A 306 -5.97 -1.05 25.14
C GLN A 306 -6.95 -1.35 26.29
N ILE A 307 -7.31 -2.62 26.47
CA ILE A 307 -8.19 -3.08 27.55
C ILE A 307 -7.58 -2.78 28.92
N ALA A 308 -6.32 -3.19 29.14
CA ALA A 308 -5.64 -3.01 30.42
C ALA A 308 -5.50 -1.53 30.83
N GLN A 309 -5.35 -0.64 29.85
CA GLN A 309 -5.20 0.79 30.07
C GLN A 309 -6.52 1.56 30.01
N GLY A 310 -7.63 0.91 29.65
CA GLY A 310 -8.93 1.56 29.49
C GLY A 310 -8.96 2.60 28.37
N VAL A 311 -8.22 2.37 27.27
CA VAL A 311 -8.14 3.29 26.12
C VAL A 311 -8.70 2.66 24.85
N GLY A 312 -9.19 3.48 23.92
CA GLY A 312 -9.86 3.01 22.69
C GLY A 312 -11.31 2.60 22.93
N ASP A 313 -11.84 1.74 22.05
CA ASP A 313 -13.23 1.28 22.16
C ASP A 313 -13.44 0.40 23.38
N LYS A 314 -14.56 0.61 24.06
CA LYS A 314 -14.97 -0.19 25.22
C LYS A 314 -15.01 -1.67 24.85
N CYS A 315 -14.34 -2.51 25.63
CA CYS A 315 -14.32 -3.94 25.37
C CYS A 315 -15.67 -4.61 25.69
N ASN A 316 -15.97 -5.66 24.93
CA ASN A 316 -17.12 -6.53 25.15
C ASN A 316 -16.69 -7.74 26.01
N PRO A 317 -17.14 -7.86 27.28
CA PRO A 317 -16.75 -8.96 28.15
C PRO A 317 -17.13 -10.36 27.62
N GLU A 318 -18.17 -10.48 26.79
CA GLU A 318 -18.57 -11.77 26.22
C GLU A 318 -17.62 -12.25 25.11
N ILE A 319 -16.99 -11.31 24.39
CA ILE A 319 -16.14 -11.61 23.23
C ILE A 319 -14.66 -11.52 23.59
N GLU A 320 -14.30 -10.62 24.51
CA GLU A 320 -12.93 -10.17 24.76
C GLU A 320 -12.43 -10.55 26.17
N ALA A 321 -13.17 -11.39 26.91
CA ALA A 321 -12.70 -11.90 28.22
C ALA A 321 -11.32 -12.57 28.11
N TRP A 322 -11.06 -13.28 27.01
CA TRP A 322 -9.77 -13.93 26.72
C TRP A 322 -8.62 -12.92 26.48
N LEU A 323 -8.94 -11.66 26.21
CA LEU A 323 -8.00 -10.54 26.11
C LEU A 323 -7.86 -9.76 27.43
N GLY A 324 -8.55 -10.19 28.49
CA GLY A 324 -8.53 -9.54 29.80
C GLY A 324 -9.68 -8.55 30.05
N CYS A 325 -10.69 -8.50 29.18
CA CYS A 325 -11.88 -7.68 29.42
C CYS A 325 -12.66 -8.22 30.63
N LYS A 326 -13.10 -7.31 31.51
CA LYS A 326 -13.89 -7.64 32.70
C LYS A 326 -15.27 -6.98 32.62
N ALA A 327 -16.26 -7.63 33.23
CA ALA A 327 -17.63 -7.11 33.36
C ALA A 327 -17.69 -5.86 34.23
#